data_AF-A0A955SWV8-F1
#
_entry.id   AF-A0A955SWV8-F1
#
_cell.length_a   1.000
_cell.length_b   1.000
_cell.length_c   1.000
_cell.angle_alpha   90.00
_cell.angle_beta   90.00
_cell.angle_gamma   90.00
#
_symmetry.space_group_name_H-M   'P 1'
#
loop_
_entity.id
_entity.type
_entity.pdbx_description
1 polymer ?
#
loop_
_entity_poly.entity_id
_entity_poly.type
_entity_poly.pdbx_seq_one_letter_code
_entity_poly.pdbx_strand_id
1 'polypeptide(L)'
;MLHHPFSGMVERYKRLKVSRRKGNHLKEVAVREGVVEQVRIPNRSGVVVLLDLSENGRTRLEGEFDEPPLPARRGSLVHEYWKHKIATDLRAKGLDVQVEAPLHTGGTVDILVQTEDGPRAIEVETGKSDAKANMEKCEKAGIPVTIVATDSNVQKKLSGLLKTERILLLKH
;
A
#
# COMPACT_ATOMS: atom_id res chain seq x y z
N MET A 1 12.41 -4.37 8.46
CA MET A 1 11.32 -3.84 7.60
C MET A 1 10.28 -4.90 7.30
N LEU A 2 10.68 -6.17 7.21
CA LEU A 2 9.87 -7.32 6.81
C LEU A 2 8.61 -7.54 7.66
N HIS A 3 8.75 -7.57 8.99
CA HIS A 3 7.61 -7.83 9.89
C HIS A 3 6.72 -6.60 10.19
N HIS A 4 7.22 -5.39 9.90
CA HIS A 4 6.49 -4.14 10.13
C HIS A 4 6.79 -3.14 9.00
N PRO A 5 6.30 -3.43 7.77
CA PRO A 5 6.65 -2.67 6.58
C PRO A 5 6.05 -1.27 6.59
N PHE A 6 4.85 -1.11 7.16
CA PHE A 6 4.10 0.14 7.15
C PHE A 6 4.37 1.07 8.35
N SER A 7 5.25 0.67 9.27
CA SER A 7 5.66 1.57 10.35
C SER A 7 6.53 2.70 9.82
N GLY A 8 6.06 3.93 10.05
CA GLY A 8 6.86 5.13 9.84
C GLY A 8 8.11 5.15 10.73
N MET A 9 9.06 6.02 10.42
CA MET A 9 10.36 6.03 11.10
C MET A 9 10.26 6.21 12.62
N VAL A 10 9.36 7.07 13.11
CA VAL A 10 9.17 7.31 14.56
C VAL A 10 8.72 6.04 15.28
N GLU A 11 7.68 5.36 14.75
CA GLU A 11 7.19 4.09 15.30
C GLU A 11 8.26 3.00 15.23
N ARG A 12 9.00 2.95 14.12
CA ARG A 12 10.10 2.01 13.92
C ARG A 12 11.18 2.19 14.98
N TYR A 13 11.60 3.41 15.27
CA TYR A 13 12.60 3.69 16.29
C TYR A 13 12.12 3.32 17.68
N LYS A 14 10.86 3.66 18.01
CA LYS A 14 10.23 3.28 19.28
C LYS A 14 10.22 1.76 19.45
N ARG A 15 9.77 1.01 18.44
CA ARG A 15 9.73 -0.46 18.47
C ARG A 15 11.12 -1.08 18.63
N LEU A 16 12.12 -0.57 17.90
CA LEU A 16 13.50 -1.04 17.98
C LEU A 16 14.23 -0.57 19.24
N LYS A 17 13.57 0.19 20.13
CA LYS A 17 14.16 0.75 21.35
C LYS A 17 15.43 1.57 21.08
N VAL A 18 15.47 2.29 19.95
CA VAL A 18 16.59 3.17 19.57
C VAL A 18 16.17 4.64 19.64
N SER A 19 17.11 5.52 20.01
CA SER A 19 16.86 6.95 19.99
C SER A 19 16.63 7.44 18.55
N ARG A 20 15.87 8.54 18.38
CA ARG A 20 15.62 9.13 17.06
C ARG A 20 16.93 9.46 16.32
N ARG A 21 17.92 10.02 17.03
CA ARG A 21 19.24 10.35 16.46
C ARG A 21 19.95 9.10 15.93
N LYS A 22 20.07 8.05 16.77
CA LYS A 22 20.72 6.80 16.37
C LYS A 22 19.97 6.12 15.23
N GLY A 23 18.64 6.08 15.31
CA GLY A 23 17.79 5.51 14.27
C GLY A 23 17.89 6.23 12.92
N ASN A 24 17.95 7.57 12.92
CA ASN A 24 18.15 8.33 11.70
C ASN A 24 19.53 8.09 11.09
N HIS A 25 20.58 8.06 11.93
CA HIS A 25 21.93 7.76 11.47
C HIS A 25 22.01 6.37 10.82
N LEU A 26 21.47 5.32 11.46
CA LEU A 26 21.44 3.97 10.88
C LEU A 26 20.67 3.91 9.56
N LYS A 27 19.54 4.62 9.48
CA LYS A 27 18.76 4.76 8.24
C LYS A 27 19.60 5.41 7.13
N GLU A 28 20.29 6.51 7.43
CA GLU A 28 21.13 7.21 6.46
C GLU A 28 22.29 6.36 5.97
N VAL A 29 22.94 5.60 6.86
CA VAL A 29 23.98 4.63 6.50
C VAL A 29 23.43 3.59 5.54
N ALA A 30 22.30 2.96 5.87
CA ALA A 30 21.70 1.92 5.03
C ALA A 30 21.25 2.46 3.65
N VAL A 31 20.72 3.68 3.59
CA VAL A 31 20.36 4.32 2.32
C VAL A 31 21.61 4.62 1.49
N ARG A 32 22.66 5.15 2.13
CA ARG A 32 23.94 5.47 1.46
C ARG A 32 24.66 4.22 0.94
N GLU A 33 24.57 3.11 1.67
CA GLU A 33 25.09 1.81 1.24
C GLU A 33 24.22 1.16 0.15
N GLY A 34 23.09 1.79 -0.21
CA GLY A 34 22.23 1.33 -1.27
C GLY A 34 21.54 0.01 -0.96
N VAL A 35 21.40 -0.37 0.32
CA VAL A 35 20.70 -1.60 0.75
C VAL A 35 19.22 -1.34 1.06
N VAL A 36 18.82 -0.07 1.22
CA VAL A 36 17.42 0.33 1.39
C VAL A 36 17.12 1.60 0.62
N GLU A 37 15.85 1.74 0.25
CA GLU A 37 15.29 2.94 -0.39
C GLU A 37 14.24 3.60 0.51
N GLN A 38 14.15 4.92 0.46
CA GLN A 38 13.13 5.67 1.18
C GLN A 38 11.89 5.84 0.29
N VAL A 39 10.76 5.34 0.77
CA VAL A 39 9.45 5.56 0.14
C VAL A 39 8.72 6.63 0.93
N ARG A 40 8.50 7.78 0.29
CA ARG A 40 7.80 8.93 0.89
C ARG A 40 6.34 8.90 0.47
N ILE A 41 5.46 8.80 1.45
CA ILE A 41 4.01 8.76 1.24
C ILE A 41 3.43 10.03 1.86
N PRO A 42 2.95 11.00 1.05
CA PRO A 42 2.22 12.15 1.55
C PRO A 42 1.01 11.71 2.38
N ASN A 43 0.64 12.49 3.39
CA ASN A 43 -0.58 12.33 4.15
C ASN A 43 -1.08 13.69 4.69
N ARG A 44 -2.27 13.69 5.30
CA ARG A 44 -2.93 14.87 5.91
C ARG A 44 -2.08 15.72 6.84
N SER A 45 -1.08 15.12 7.46
CA SER A 45 -0.30 15.76 8.52
C SER A 45 1.19 15.86 8.17
N GLY A 46 1.55 15.63 6.90
CA GLY A 46 2.92 15.67 6.42
C GLY A 46 3.27 14.47 5.53
N VAL A 47 4.36 13.78 5.86
CA VAL A 47 4.90 12.68 5.05
C VAL A 47 5.26 11.51 5.95
N VAL A 48 4.72 10.33 5.64
CA VAL A 48 5.20 9.08 6.20
C VAL A 48 6.38 8.62 5.37
N VAL A 49 7.53 8.45 6.01
CA VAL A 49 8.70 7.83 5.40
C VAL A 49 8.73 6.36 5.79
N LEU A 50 8.62 5.50 4.78
CA LEU A 50 8.83 4.07 4.87
C LEU A 50 10.19 3.71 4.27
N LEU A 51 10.63 2.48 4.55
CA LEU A 51 11.84 1.92 3.97
C LEU A 51 11.48 0.65 3.22
N ASP A 52 11.95 0.56 1.98
CA ASP A 52 11.93 -0.67 1.19
C ASP A 52 13.35 -1.22 1.04
N LEU A 53 13.48 -2.53 0.82
CA LEU A 53 14.75 -3.10 0.41
C LEU A 53 14.98 -2.78 -1.06
N SER A 54 16.17 -2.28 -1.38
CA SER A 54 16.64 -2.17 -2.76
C SER A 54 16.94 -3.57 -3.31
N GLU A 55 17.19 -3.66 -4.62
CA GLU A 55 17.65 -4.89 -5.25
C GLU A 55 18.96 -5.39 -4.61
N ASN A 56 19.96 -4.51 -4.46
CA ASN A 56 21.21 -4.81 -3.75
C ASN A 56 20.97 -5.28 -2.30
N GLY A 57 20.02 -4.66 -1.59
CA GLY A 57 19.65 -5.08 -0.24
C GLY A 57 19.08 -6.49 -0.17
N ARG A 58 18.29 -6.90 -1.17
CA ARG A 58 17.75 -8.27 -1.26
C ARG A 58 18.86 -9.28 -1.55
N THR A 59 19.72 -8.99 -2.54
CA THR A 59 20.85 -9.86 -2.88
C THR A 59 21.80 -10.07 -1.70
N ARG A 60 22.07 -9.03 -0.91
CA ARG A 60 22.91 -9.17 0.30
C ARG A 60 22.25 -10.03 1.38
N LEU A 61 20.94 -9.92 1.59
CA LEU A 61 20.24 -10.77 2.56
C LEU A 61 20.32 -12.25 2.16
N GLU A 62 20.12 -12.55 0.89
CA GLU A 62 20.19 -13.91 0.35
C GLU A 62 21.61 -14.49 0.42
N GLY A 63 22.62 -13.70 0.03
CA GLY A 63 24.00 -14.19 -0.09
C GLY A 63 24.81 -14.12 1.20
N GLU A 64 24.75 -13.00 1.93
CA GLU A 64 25.62 -12.75 3.09
C GLU A 64 25.01 -13.20 4.42
N PHE A 65 23.68 -13.27 4.50
CA PHE A 65 22.97 -13.54 5.75
C PHE A 65 22.21 -14.88 5.76
N ASP A 66 22.30 -15.68 4.68
CA ASP A 66 21.61 -16.97 4.51
C ASP A 66 20.09 -16.88 4.79
N GLU A 67 19.51 -15.70 4.53
CA GLU A 67 18.07 -15.48 4.64
C GLU A 67 17.39 -15.98 3.36
N PRO A 68 16.22 -16.63 3.45
CA PRO A 68 15.53 -17.12 2.27
C PRO A 68 15.17 -15.96 1.33
N PRO A 69 15.12 -16.21 0.01
CA PRO A 69 14.74 -15.20 -0.96
C PRO A 69 13.41 -14.56 -0.58
N LEU A 70 13.42 -13.23 -0.50
CA LEU A 70 12.20 -12.52 -0.18
C LEU A 70 11.26 -12.64 -1.38
N PRO A 71 10.00 -13.06 -1.17
CA PRO A 71 9.07 -13.17 -2.27
C PRO A 71 8.92 -11.82 -2.97
N ALA A 72 8.89 -11.85 -4.30
CA ALA A 72 8.61 -10.67 -5.09
C ALA A 72 7.30 -10.04 -4.60
N ARG A 73 7.36 -8.77 -4.16
CA ARG A 73 6.15 -8.05 -3.77
C ARG A 73 5.26 -7.90 -5.00
N ARG A 74 4.01 -8.37 -4.90
CA ARG A 74 3.02 -8.23 -5.97
C ARG A 74 2.56 -6.77 -6.17
N GLY A 75 2.64 -5.95 -5.12
CA GLY A 75 2.29 -4.52 -5.14
C GLY A 75 3.44 -3.63 -4.70
N SER A 76 3.40 -2.36 -5.12
CA SER A 76 4.36 -1.36 -4.62
C SER A 76 4.14 -1.08 -3.12
N LEU A 77 5.19 -0.69 -2.39
CA LEU A 77 5.06 -0.36 -0.96
C LEU A 77 4.05 0.77 -0.70
N VAL A 78 3.86 1.68 -1.66
CA VAL A 78 2.84 2.74 -1.61
C VAL A 78 1.43 2.17 -1.68
N HIS A 79 1.20 1.26 -2.63
CA HIS A 79 -0.09 0.57 -2.79
C HIS A 79 -0.43 -0.22 -1.52
N GLU A 80 0.50 -1.04 -1.05
CA GLU A 80 0.33 -1.85 0.16
C GLU A 80 0.08 -0.98 1.40
N TYR A 81 0.80 0.12 1.56
CA TYR A 81 0.57 1.05 2.65
C TYR A 81 -0.87 1.59 2.66
N TRP A 82 -1.35 2.09 1.51
CA TRP A 82 -2.68 2.66 1.42
C TRP A 82 -3.78 1.61 1.58
N LYS A 83 -3.60 0.41 1.00
CA LYS A 83 -4.50 -0.73 1.21
C LYS A 83 -4.67 -1.04 2.70
N HIS A 84 -3.55 -1.19 3.43
CA HIS A 84 -3.58 -1.43 4.86
C HIS A 84 -4.13 -0.26 5.67
N LYS A 85 -3.81 0.99 5.31
CA LYS A 85 -4.27 2.19 6.00
C LYS A 85 -5.78 2.37 5.87
N ILE A 86 -6.33 2.25 4.67
CA ILE A 86 -7.78 2.34 4.40
C ILE A 86 -8.51 1.24 5.16
N ALA A 87 -8.04 0.00 5.09
CA ALA A 87 -8.66 -1.11 5.81
C ALA A 87 -8.63 -0.90 7.34
N THR A 88 -7.54 -0.38 7.88
CA THR A 88 -7.43 -0.04 9.31
C THR A 88 -8.43 1.06 9.70
N ASP A 89 -8.53 2.11 8.89
CA ASP A 89 -9.44 3.24 9.16
C ASP A 89 -10.92 2.84 9.05
N LEU A 90 -11.26 1.92 8.14
CA LEU A 90 -12.62 1.36 8.02
C LEU A 90 -12.97 0.45 9.21
N ARG A 91 -12.05 -0.44 9.61
CA ARG A 91 -12.24 -1.29 10.80
C ARG A 91 -12.38 -0.47 12.08
N ALA A 92 -11.63 0.63 12.21
CA ALA A 92 -11.75 1.54 13.34
C ALA A 92 -13.13 2.23 13.42
N LYS A 93 -13.89 2.26 12.32
CA LYS A 93 -15.29 2.73 12.28
C LYS A 93 -16.30 1.61 12.56
N GLY A 94 -15.84 0.40 12.92
CA GLY A 94 -16.70 -0.75 13.22
C GLY A 94 -17.16 -1.54 11.99
N LEU A 95 -16.60 -1.29 10.81
CA LEU A 95 -16.96 -2.01 9.59
C LEU A 95 -16.21 -3.35 9.50
N ASP A 96 -16.88 -4.37 8.94
CA ASP A 96 -16.25 -5.63 8.57
C ASP A 96 -15.50 -5.47 7.23
N VAL A 97 -14.20 -5.77 7.25
CA VAL A 97 -13.27 -5.48 6.15
C VAL A 97 -12.33 -6.64 5.90
N GLN A 98 -12.33 -7.13 4.66
CA GLN A 98 -11.39 -8.13 4.15
C GLN A 98 -10.41 -7.46 3.18
N VAL A 99 -9.13 -7.83 3.28
CA VAL A 99 -8.05 -7.35 2.39
C VAL A 99 -7.66 -8.49 1.46
N GLU A 100 -7.44 -8.20 0.18
CA GLU A 100 -7.21 -9.20 -0.88
C GLU A 100 -8.34 -10.23 -0.94
N ALA A 101 -9.58 -9.76 -0.84
CA ALA A 101 -10.75 -10.61 -0.76
C ALA A 101 -11.00 -11.30 -2.12
N PRO A 102 -11.19 -12.63 -2.15
CA PRO A 102 -11.51 -13.33 -3.38
C PRO A 102 -12.90 -12.95 -3.90
N LEU A 103 -13.03 -12.85 -5.22
CA LEU A 103 -14.32 -12.67 -5.88
C LEU A 103 -14.84 -14.01 -6.37
N HIS A 104 -16.17 -14.20 -6.34
CA HIS A 104 -16.80 -15.46 -6.78
C HIS A 104 -16.60 -15.73 -8.29
N THR A 105 -16.38 -14.67 -9.08
CA THR A 105 -16.02 -14.75 -10.50
C THR A 105 -14.55 -15.03 -10.77
N GLY A 106 -13.74 -15.20 -9.72
CA GLY A 106 -12.29 -15.34 -9.79
C GLY A 106 -11.53 -14.01 -9.61
N GLY A 107 -10.27 -14.13 -9.20
CA GLY A 107 -9.41 -13.00 -8.82
C GLY A 107 -9.70 -12.47 -7.41
N THR A 108 -9.02 -11.38 -7.06
CA THR A 108 -9.14 -10.72 -5.75
C THR A 108 -9.39 -9.22 -5.92
N VAL A 109 -10.04 -8.59 -4.96
CA VAL A 109 -10.14 -7.12 -4.79
C VAL A 109 -9.24 -6.68 -3.65
N ASP A 110 -8.62 -5.50 -3.73
CA ASP A 110 -7.73 -5.01 -2.68
C ASP A 110 -8.41 -4.96 -1.31
N ILE A 111 -9.63 -4.40 -1.26
CA ILE A 111 -10.42 -4.28 -0.05
C ILE A 111 -11.89 -4.55 -0.38
N LEU A 112 -12.50 -5.43 0.41
CA LEU A 112 -13.94 -5.65 0.43
C LEU A 112 -14.47 -5.24 1.80
N VAL A 113 -15.46 -4.35 1.82
CA VAL A 113 -16.09 -3.87 3.05
C VAL A 113 -17.58 -4.20 3.03
N GLN A 114 -18.08 -4.75 4.14
CA GLN A 114 -19.53 -4.95 4.33
C GLN A 114 -20.15 -3.64 4.80
N THR A 115 -21.19 -3.19 4.10
CA THR A 115 -22.00 -2.03 4.47
C THR A 115 -23.46 -2.44 4.64
N GLU A 116 -24.31 -1.56 5.17
CA GLU A 116 -25.74 -1.83 5.34
C GLU A 116 -26.43 -2.12 3.99
N ASP A 117 -26.01 -1.46 2.92
CA ASP A 117 -26.52 -1.66 1.55
C ASP A 117 -25.86 -2.85 0.82
N GLY A 118 -25.08 -3.67 1.53
CA GLY A 118 -24.33 -4.79 0.99
C GLY A 118 -22.83 -4.53 0.78
N PRO A 119 -22.10 -5.46 0.13
CA PRO A 119 -20.66 -5.37 -0.03
C PRO A 119 -20.25 -4.25 -0.99
N ARG A 120 -19.17 -3.54 -0.66
CA ARG A 120 -18.52 -2.55 -1.52
C ARG A 120 -17.04 -2.92 -1.72
N ALA A 121 -16.58 -2.83 -2.96
CA ALA A 121 -15.20 -3.03 -3.35
C ALA A 121 -14.44 -1.69 -3.35
N ILE A 122 -13.18 -1.73 -2.92
CA ILE A 122 -12.24 -0.61 -3.03
C ILE A 122 -10.95 -1.14 -3.67
N GLU A 123 -10.51 -0.50 -4.75
CA GLU A 123 -9.23 -0.79 -5.42
C GLU A 123 -8.30 0.44 -5.27
N VAL A 124 -7.06 0.21 -4.87
CA VAL A 124 -6.07 1.26 -4.59
C VAL A 124 -5.13 1.43 -5.77
N GLU A 125 -5.12 2.62 -6.37
CA GLU A 125 -4.36 2.88 -7.59
C GLU A 125 -3.16 3.80 -7.37
N THR A 126 -1.99 3.27 -7.76
CA THR A 126 -0.71 4.02 -7.84
C THR A 126 -0.32 4.34 -9.28
N GLY A 127 -1.20 4.09 -10.25
CA GLY A 127 -0.95 4.34 -11.67
C GLY A 127 -0.10 3.30 -12.40
N LYS A 128 0.25 2.20 -11.71
CA LYS A 128 1.03 1.06 -12.24
C LYS A 128 0.17 -0.14 -12.63
N SER A 129 -1.10 -0.16 -12.22
CA SER A 129 -2.03 -1.27 -12.41
C SER A 129 -3.07 -0.96 -13.48
N ASP A 130 -3.77 -1.99 -13.94
CA ASP A 130 -4.90 -1.85 -14.86
C ASP A 130 -6.20 -1.65 -14.07
N ALA A 131 -6.50 -0.39 -13.77
CA ALA A 131 -7.71 0.00 -13.07
C ALA A 131 -8.99 -0.40 -13.83
N LYS A 132 -8.94 -0.48 -15.17
CA LYS A 132 -10.11 -0.84 -15.97
C LYS A 132 -10.44 -2.32 -15.81
N ALA A 133 -9.43 -3.19 -15.92
CA ALA A 133 -9.60 -4.62 -15.67
C ALA A 133 -10.10 -4.90 -14.25
N ASN A 134 -9.59 -4.18 -13.25
CA ASN A 134 -10.05 -4.28 -11.87
C ASN A 134 -11.52 -3.88 -11.70
N MET A 135 -11.95 -2.80 -12.37
CA MET A 135 -13.34 -2.36 -12.35
C MET A 135 -14.27 -3.37 -13.02
N GLU A 136 -13.94 -3.83 -14.23
CA GLU A 136 -14.73 -4.83 -14.97
C GLU A 136 -14.87 -6.14 -14.19
N LYS A 137 -13.82 -6.57 -13.50
CA LYS A 137 -13.82 -7.75 -12.62
C LYS A 137 -14.82 -7.59 -11.46
N CYS A 138 -14.87 -6.44 -10.81
CA CYS A 138 -15.83 -6.17 -9.74
C CYS A 138 -17.28 -6.07 -10.27
N GLU A 139 -17.46 -5.46 -11.44
CA GLU A 139 -18.77 -5.36 -12.10
C GLU A 139 -19.33 -6.73 -12.48
N LYS A 140 -18.49 -7.64 -13.01
CA LYS A 140 -18.87 -9.04 -13.26
C LYS A 140 -19.27 -9.77 -11.98
N ALA A 141 -18.64 -9.44 -10.85
CA ALA A 141 -19.01 -9.98 -9.56
C ALA A 141 -20.29 -9.35 -8.97
N GLY A 142 -20.85 -8.32 -9.61
CA GLY A 142 -22.02 -7.59 -9.12
C GLY A 142 -21.73 -6.70 -7.91
N ILE A 143 -20.46 -6.38 -7.65
CA ILE A 143 -20.04 -5.62 -6.47
C ILE A 143 -19.69 -4.19 -6.91
N PRO A 144 -20.36 -3.15 -6.38
CA PRO A 144 -20.01 -1.77 -6.65
C PRO A 144 -18.57 -1.48 -6.19
N VAL A 145 -17.74 -0.95 -7.09
CA VAL A 145 -16.33 -0.66 -6.83
C VAL A 145 -16.06 0.84 -6.81
N THR A 146 -15.22 1.26 -5.86
CA THR A 146 -14.65 2.60 -5.80
C THR A 146 -13.14 2.51 -6.05
N ILE A 147 -12.64 3.30 -7.01
CA ILE A 147 -11.21 3.39 -7.28
C ILE A 147 -10.62 4.52 -6.44
N VAL A 148 -9.58 4.23 -5.66
CA VAL A 148 -8.93 5.19 -4.79
C VAL A 148 -7.55 5.53 -5.36
N ALA A 149 -7.44 6.71 -5.95
CA ALA A 149 -6.18 7.23 -6.47
C ALA A 149 -5.29 7.76 -5.34
N THR A 150 -4.02 7.36 -5.33
CA THR A 150 -3.04 7.75 -4.30
C THR A 150 -2.47 9.16 -4.48
N ASP A 151 -2.57 9.73 -5.68
CA ASP A 151 -2.21 11.12 -5.95
C ASP A 151 -3.06 11.73 -7.09
N SER A 152 -2.95 13.04 -7.26
CA SER A 152 -3.75 13.81 -8.22
C SER A 152 -3.42 13.48 -9.69
N ASN A 153 -2.19 13.07 -10.00
CA ASN A 153 -1.80 12.69 -11.35
C ASN A 153 -2.44 11.35 -11.72
N VAL A 154 -2.42 10.39 -10.80
CA VAL A 154 -3.12 9.11 -10.95
C VAL A 154 -4.62 9.37 -11.11
N GLN A 155 -5.23 10.22 -10.27
CA GLN A 155 -6.65 10.54 -10.38
C GLN A 155 -7.00 11.14 -11.75
N LYS A 156 -6.22 12.13 -12.23
CA LYS A 156 -6.45 12.76 -13.54
C LYS A 156 -6.35 11.74 -14.68
N LYS A 157 -5.34 10.87 -14.64
CA LYS A 157 -5.17 9.79 -15.63
C LYS A 157 -6.38 8.85 -15.63
N LEU A 158 -6.82 8.40 -14.46
CA LEU A 158 -7.96 7.50 -14.32
C LEU A 158 -9.28 8.16 -14.73
N SER A 159 -9.47 9.44 -14.42
CA SER A 159 -10.69 10.18 -14.77
C SER A 159 -10.83 10.29 -16.30
N GLY A 160 -9.73 10.54 -17.00
CA GLY A 160 -9.71 10.53 -18.46
C GLY A 160 -9.97 9.14 -19.07
N LEU A 161 -9.48 8.09 -18.42
CA LEU A 161 -9.59 6.70 -18.90
C LEU A 161 -10.98 6.09 -18.67
N LEU A 162 -11.50 6.19 -17.45
CA LEU A 162 -12.68 5.46 -16.99
C LEU A 162 -13.98 6.26 -17.12
N LYS A 163 -13.89 7.60 -17.28
CA LYS A 163 -15.04 8.51 -17.40
C LYS A 163 -16.15 8.22 -16.37
N THR A 164 -15.76 8.02 -15.11
CA THR A 164 -16.65 7.61 -14.03
C THR A 164 -16.43 8.49 -12.79
N GLU A 165 -17.49 8.72 -12.02
CA GLU A 165 -17.44 9.45 -10.74
C GLU A 165 -16.97 8.58 -9.58
N ARG A 166 -16.76 7.27 -9.81
CA ARG A 166 -16.33 6.29 -8.80
C ARG A 166 -14.84 6.39 -8.45
N ILE A 167 -14.18 7.50 -8.78
CA ILE A 167 -12.75 7.73 -8.52
C ILE A 167 -12.62 8.75 -7.40
N LEU A 168 -12.09 8.31 -6.26
CA LEU A 168 -11.76 9.18 -5.14
C LEU A 168 -10.26 9.45 -5.09
N LEU A 169 -9.90 10.71 -4.83
CA LEU A 169 -8.53 11.07 -4.46
C LEU A 169 -8.34 10.86 -2.96
N LEU A 170 -7.26 10.17 -2.59
CA LEU A 170 -6.79 10.20 -1.20
C LEU A 170 -6.44 11.63 -0.82
N LYS A 171 -7.27 12.21 0.05
CA LYS A 171 -7.02 13.53 0.62
C LYS A 171 -5.86 13.40 1.61
N HIS A 172 -4.68 13.81 1.16
CA HIS A 172 -3.54 14.24 1.97
C HIS A 172 -3.82 15.57 2.64
#